data_AF-A0A2K1Q4Y2-F1
#
_entry.id   AF-A0A2K1Q4Y2-F1
#
_cell.length_a   1.000
_cell.length_b   1.000
_cell.length_c   1.000
_cell.angle_alpha   90.00
_cell.angle_beta   90.00
_cell.angle_gamma   90.00
#
_symmetry.space_group_name_H-M   'P 1'
#
loop_
_entity.id
_entity.type
_entity.pdbx_description
1 polymer ?
#
loop_
_entity_poly.entity_id
_entity_poly.type
_entity_poly.pdbx_seq_one_letter_code
_entity_poly.pdbx_strand_id
1 'polypeptide(L)'
;MSVSNQTPYISHTANGQTTVFAFAFYVINASDLQVSIDNTVIDTGYSVTGIGNPRGGSVAFNPPVRNATVLIERAKQLPAFNDRGQPIALNPPLIFLLSAAR
;
A
#
# COMPACT_ATOMS: atom_id res chain seq x y z
N MET A 1 21.71 -21.04 -12.05
CA MET A 1 20.74 -20.15 -12.74
C MET A 1 20.20 -19.20 -11.69
N SER A 2 20.33 -17.88 -11.86
CA SER A 2 19.78 -16.91 -10.90
C SER A 2 18.33 -16.60 -11.26
N VAL A 3 17.41 -16.89 -10.36
CA VAL A 3 16.02 -16.42 -10.45
C VAL A 3 15.97 -15.01 -9.88
N SER A 4 15.77 -14.02 -10.74
CA SER A 4 15.48 -12.65 -10.32
C SER A 4 14.00 -12.58 -9.95
N ASN A 5 13.67 -12.75 -8.67
CA ASN A 5 12.34 -12.46 -8.16
C ASN A 5 12.22 -10.94 -7.99
N GLN A 6 11.92 -10.23 -9.07
CA GLN A 6 11.66 -8.80 -9.01
C GLN A 6 10.31 -8.57 -8.33
N THR A 7 10.30 -7.69 -7.34
CA THR A 7 9.05 -7.16 -6.79
C THR A 7 8.37 -6.33 -7.88
N PRO A 8 7.14 -6.68 -8.31
CA PRO A 8 6.43 -5.89 -9.30
C PRO A 8 6.10 -4.51 -8.73
N TYR A 9 6.41 -3.47 -9.50
CA TYR A 9 6.08 -2.08 -9.18
C TYR A 9 5.65 -1.35 -10.45
N ILE A 10 4.87 -0.30 -10.27
CA ILE A 10 4.48 0.65 -11.32
C ILE A 10 4.62 2.08 -10.78
N SER A 11 5.13 2.97 -11.61
CA SER A 11 5.27 4.39 -11.29
C SER A 11 4.43 5.20 -12.27
N HIS A 12 3.67 6.15 -11.74
CA HIS A 12 2.83 7.06 -12.50
C HIS A 12 3.18 8.51 -12.15
N THR A 13 3.31 9.35 -13.17
CA THR A 13 3.46 10.80 -12.95
C THR A 13 2.08 11.45 -12.90
N ALA A 14 1.77 12.08 -11.78
CA ALA A 14 0.53 12.80 -11.55
C ALA A 14 0.43 14.07 -12.42
N ASN A 15 -0.75 14.33 -12.96
CA ASN A 15 -1.06 15.56 -13.70
C ASN A 15 -1.82 16.61 -12.86
N GLY A 16 -2.15 16.32 -11.60
CA GLY A 16 -2.97 17.19 -10.75
C GLY A 16 -4.48 16.94 -10.81
N GLN A 17 -4.94 15.99 -11.63
CA GLN A 17 -6.36 15.71 -11.86
C GLN A 17 -6.71 14.23 -11.78
N THR A 18 -5.81 13.36 -12.23
CA THR A 18 -6.01 11.91 -12.19
C THR A 18 -6.03 11.42 -10.74
N THR A 19 -7.12 10.75 -10.38
CA THR A 19 -7.32 10.18 -9.04
C THR A 19 -7.19 8.66 -9.02
N VAL A 20 -7.29 8.01 -10.18
CA VAL A 20 -7.31 6.56 -10.31
C VAL A 20 -6.05 6.09 -11.04
N PHE A 21 -5.27 5.26 -10.37
CA PHE A 21 -4.02 4.72 -10.88
C PHE A 21 -4.11 3.20 -10.93
N ALA A 22 -4.00 2.62 -12.13
CA ALA A 22 -4.10 1.18 -12.32
C ALA A 22 -2.78 0.47 -11.99
N PHE A 23 -2.89 -0.77 -11.50
CA PHE A 23 -1.77 -1.70 -11.33
C PHE A 23 -2.11 -3.04 -12.00
N ALA A 24 -1.13 -3.65 -12.68
CA ALA A 24 -1.33 -4.83 -13.54
C ALA A 24 -0.71 -6.11 -12.93
N PHE A 25 -0.80 -6.28 -11.61
CA PHE A 25 -0.26 -7.45 -10.92
C PHE A 25 -1.21 -7.97 -9.85
N TYR A 26 -1.10 -9.27 -9.57
CA TYR A 26 -1.96 -9.96 -8.61
C TYR A 26 -1.63 -9.58 -7.17
N VAL A 27 -2.65 -9.14 -6.45
CA VAL A 27 -2.57 -8.76 -5.03
C VAL A 27 -3.62 -9.54 -4.26
N ILE A 28 -3.20 -10.21 -3.19
CA ILE A 28 -4.07 -11.05 -2.35
C ILE A 28 -4.77 -10.20 -1.28
N ASN A 29 -4.04 -9.28 -0.66
CA ASN A 29 -4.56 -8.36 0.35
C ASN A 29 -4.14 -6.94 0.02
N ALA A 30 -5.00 -5.95 0.32
CA ALA A 30 -4.63 -4.54 0.16
C ALA A 30 -3.40 -4.15 1.00
N SER A 31 -3.18 -4.81 2.15
CA SER A 31 -1.98 -4.61 2.98
C SER A 31 -0.66 -5.11 2.36
N ASP A 32 -0.73 -5.91 1.27
CA ASP A 32 0.46 -6.30 0.49
C ASP A 32 0.79 -5.28 -0.61
N LEU A 33 0.04 -4.18 -0.70
CA LEU A 33 0.31 -3.05 -1.57
C LEU A 33 0.88 -1.91 -0.73
N GLN A 34 1.97 -1.32 -1.23
CA GLN A 34 2.51 -0.08 -0.71
C GLN A 34 2.33 1.00 -1.76
N VAL A 35 1.77 2.12 -1.33
CA VAL A 35 1.54 3.30 -2.15
C VAL A 35 2.42 4.41 -1.61
N SER A 36 3.19 5.04 -2.49
CA SER A 36 4.06 6.16 -2.14
C SER A 36 3.83 7.33 -3.08
N ILE A 37 3.81 8.55 -2.54
CA ILE A 37 3.73 9.79 -3.32
C ILE A 37 5.01 10.57 -3.03
N ASP A 38 5.78 10.93 -4.06
CA ASP A 38 7.06 11.64 -3.94
C ASP A 38 7.97 11.00 -2.87
N ASN A 39 8.14 9.68 -2.97
CA ASN A 39 8.93 8.85 -2.04
C ASN A 39 8.41 8.80 -0.60
N THR A 40 7.22 9.33 -0.32
CA THR A 40 6.56 9.27 0.98
C THR A 40 5.51 8.17 0.97
N VAL A 41 5.68 7.14 1.79
CA VAL A 41 4.68 6.06 1.95
C VAL A 41 3.42 6.63 2.60
N ILE A 42 2.26 6.28 2.03
CA ILE A 42 0.96 6.61 2.59
C ILE A 42 0.21 5.32 2.94
N ASP A 43 -0.41 5.29 4.11
CA ASP A 43 -1.24 4.17 4.59
C ASP A 43 -2.74 4.51 4.61
N THR A 44 -3.10 5.78 4.35
CA THR A 44 -4.48 6.28 4.37
C THR A 44 -4.73 7.25 3.22
N GLY A 45 -5.99 7.61 2.98
CA GLY A 45 -6.37 8.55 1.92
C GLY A 45 -6.46 7.94 0.52
N TYR A 46 -6.43 6.60 0.42
CA TYR A 46 -6.64 5.86 -0.81
C TYR A 46 -7.57 4.67 -0.60
N SER A 47 -8.17 4.20 -1.69
CA SER A 47 -8.99 3.00 -1.76
C SER A 47 -8.44 2.10 -2.86
N VAL A 48 -8.36 0.80 -2.58
CA VAL A 48 -7.88 -0.20 -3.55
C VAL A 48 -9.05 -1.04 -4.05
N THR A 49 -9.13 -1.20 -5.36
CA THR A 49 -10.09 -2.07 -6.05
C THR A 49 -9.35 -3.13 -6.87
N GLY A 50 -9.98 -4.29 -7.11
CA GLY A 50 -9.35 -5.38 -7.88
C GLY A 50 -8.39 -6.26 -7.08
N ILE A 51 -8.46 -6.22 -5.74
CA ILE A 51 -7.85 -7.23 -4.88
C ILE A 51 -8.41 -8.61 -5.24
N GLY A 52 -7.54 -9.62 -5.33
CA GLY A 52 -7.90 -10.97 -5.77
C GLY A 52 -8.08 -11.12 -7.28
N ASN A 53 -7.86 -10.07 -8.09
CA ASN A 53 -7.90 -10.17 -9.54
C ASN A 53 -6.48 -10.41 -10.11
N PRO A 54 -6.23 -11.52 -10.83
CA PRO A 54 -4.92 -11.79 -11.43
C PRO A 54 -4.52 -10.79 -12.53
N ARG A 55 -5.48 -10.06 -13.11
CA ARG A 55 -5.21 -8.96 -14.05
C ARG A 55 -4.84 -7.64 -13.35
N GLY A 56 -4.87 -7.62 -12.02
CA GLY A 56 -4.63 -6.43 -11.21
C GLY A 56 -5.88 -5.58 -10.99
N GLY A 57 -5.65 -4.34 -10.59
CA GLY A 57 -6.69 -3.47 -10.04
C GLY A 57 -6.35 -1.99 -10.16
N SER A 58 -6.89 -1.19 -9.24
CA SER A 58 -6.71 0.26 -9.25
C SER A 58 -6.61 0.79 -7.82
N VAL A 59 -5.81 1.83 -7.65
CA VAL A 59 -5.73 2.62 -6.43
C VAL A 59 -6.34 3.98 -6.74
N ALA A 60 -7.37 4.36 -5.97
CA ALA A 60 -8.06 5.63 -6.09
C ALA A 60 -7.77 6.51 -4.87
N PHE A 61 -7.32 7.75 -5.06
CA PHE A 61 -7.03 8.70 -3.96
C PHE A 61 -7.27 10.14 -4.39
N ASN A 62 -7.15 11.07 -3.44
CA ASN A 62 -7.23 12.50 -3.72
C ASN A 62 -6.19 12.89 -4.79
N PRO A 63 -6.53 13.81 -5.73
CA PRO A 63 -5.64 14.14 -6.83
C PRO A 63 -4.27 14.59 -6.30
N PRO A 64 -3.20 13.83 -6.56
CA PRO A 64 -1.85 14.22 -6.17
C PRO A 64 -1.40 15.47 -6.95
N VAL A 65 -0.50 16.25 -6.36
CA VAL A 65 0.02 17.48 -6.97
C VAL A 65 0.59 17.20 -8.36
N ARG A 66 0.46 18.15 -9.29
CA ARG A 66 1.04 18.01 -10.63
C ARG A 66 2.55 17.75 -10.54
N ASN A 67 3.01 16.75 -11.30
CA ASN A 67 4.36 16.19 -11.31
C ASN A 67 4.74 15.32 -10.10
N ALA A 68 3.82 15.04 -9.17
CA ALA A 68 4.09 14.09 -8.10
C ALA A 68 4.28 12.67 -8.67
N THR A 69 5.21 11.91 -8.09
CA THR A 69 5.47 10.52 -8.49
C THR A 69 4.67 9.57 -7.60
N VAL A 70 3.68 8.91 -8.18
CA VAL A 70 2.89 7.87 -7.53
C VAL A 70 3.56 6.52 -7.81
N LEU A 71 4.13 5.91 -6.78
CA LEU A 71 4.65 4.56 -6.82
C LEU A 71 3.65 3.60 -6.20
N ILE A 72 3.31 2.53 -6.93
CA ILE A 72 2.50 1.43 -6.43
C ILE A 72 3.34 0.16 -6.57
N GLU A 73 3.67 -0.46 -5.44
CA GLU A 73 4.52 -1.64 -5.42
C GLU A 73 3.91 -2.73 -4.54
N ARG A 74 4.24 -3.98 -4.86
CA ARG A 74 3.84 -5.11 -4.03
C ARG A 74 4.82 -5.31 -2.88
N ALA A 75 4.71 -4.52 -1.82
CA ALA A 75 5.50 -4.73 -0.61
C ALA A 75 4.73 -5.65 0.34
N LYS A 76 5.18 -6.91 0.47
CA LYS A 76 4.70 -7.76 1.56
C LYS A 76 5.21 -7.17 2.86
N GLN A 77 4.33 -6.65 3.70
CA GLN A 77 4.69 -6.30 5.07
C GLN A 77 5.14 -7.58 5.78
N LEU A 78 6.45 -7.69 6.03
CA LEU A 78 6.94 -8.67 6.98
C LEU A 78 6.59 -8.15 8.36
N PRO A 79 5.87 -8.92 9.19
CA PRO A 79 5.69 -8.53 10.58
C PRO A 79 7.07 -8.39 11.21
N ALA A 80 7.32 -7.29 11.91
CA ALA A 80 8.52 -7.16 12.73
C ALA A 80 8.44 -8.26 13.80
N PHE A 81 9.49 -9.05 14.00
CA PHE A 81 9.50 -10.07 15.05
C PHE A 81 10.22 -9.52 16.28
N ASN A 82 9.71 -9.82 17.48
CA ASN A 82 10.49 -9.60 18.70
C ASN A 82 11.64 -10.61 18.76
N ASP A 83 12.55 -10.40 19.71
CA ASP A 83 13.67 -11.30 20.06
C ASP A 83 13.24 -12.75 20.34
N ARG A 84 11.94 -12.99 20.56
CA ARG A 84 11.31 -14.30 20.78
C ARG A 84 10.71 -14.91 19.52
N GLY A 85 10.87 -14.29 18.35
CA GLY A 85 10.34 -14.81 17.09
C GLY A 85 8.81 -14.71 16.96
N GLN A 86 8.16 -13.80 17.72
CA GLN A 86 6.72 -13.53 17.63
C GLN A 86 6.47 -12.22 16.85
N PRO A 87 5.43 -12.15 16.00
CA PRO A 87 5.10 -10.93 15.27
C PRO A 87 4.68 -9.82 16.24
N ILE A 88 5.37 -8.70 16.19
CA ILE A 88 5.01 -7.42 16.80
C ILE A 88 3.87 -6.88 15.94
N ALA A 89 2.69 -6.69 16.52
CA ALA A 89 1.55 -6.10 15.82
C ALA A 89 1.91 -4.66 15.41
N LEU A 90 2.23 -4.48 14.12
CA LEU A 90 2.40 -3.16 13.53
C LEU A 90 1.01 -2.55 13.37
N ASN A 91 0.65 -1.69 14.32
CA ASN A 91 -0.51 -0.79 14.28
C ASN A 91 -1.89 -1.44 14.56
N PRO A 92 -2.35 -1.54 15.84
CA PRO A 92 -3.78 -1.61 16.09
C PRO A 92 -4.42 -0.28 15.67
N PRO A 93 -5.62 -0.25 15.05
CA PRO A 93 -6.31 0.99 14.79
C PRO A 93 -6.48 1.75 16.11
N LEU A 94 -6.12 3.04 16.11
CA LEU A 94 -6.18 4.00 17.22
C LEU A 94 -7.62 4.28 17.76
N ILE A 95 -8.52 3.30 17.71
CA ILE A 95 -9.86 3.35 18.30
C ILE A 95 -9.91 2.35 19.46
N PHE A 96 -9.40 2.78 20.63
CA PHE A 96 -9.89 2.35 21.95
C PHE A 96 -9.41 3.32 23.05
N LEU A 97 -9.51 4.63 22.79
CA LEU A 97 -9.52 5.65 23.85
C LEU A 97 -10.98 6.06 24.04
N LEU A 98 -11.69 5.38 24.94
CA LEU A 98 -12.83 5.82 25.77
C LEU A 98 -13.71 4.59 26.11
N SER A 99 -13.40 3.92 27.21
CA SER A 99 -14.39 3.41 28.18
C SER A 99 -13.73 2.47 29.18
N ALA A 100 -13.22 3.05 30.28
CA ALA A 100 -13.46 2.54 31.63
C ALA A 100 -12.90 3.54 32.64
N ALA A 101 -13.59 4.69 32.75
CA ALA A 101 -13.67 5.34 34.05
C ALA A 101 -14.91 4.76 34.74
N ARG A 102 -14.70 3.75 35.59
CA ARG A 102 -15.42 3.55 36.85
C ARG A 102 -14.69 2.51 37.70
#